data_AF-A0A8I0FDM1-F1
#
_entry.id   AF-A0A8I0FDM1-F1
#
_cell.length_a   1.000
_cell.length_b   1.000
_cell.length_c   1.000
_cell.angle_alpha   90.00
_cell.angle_beta   90.00
_cell.angle_gamma   90.00
#
_symmetry.space_group_name_H-M   'P 1'
#
loop_
_entity.id
_entity.type
_entity.pdbx_description
1 polymer ?
#
loop_
_entity_poly.entity_id
_entity_poly.type
_entity_poly.pdbx_seq_one_letter_code
_entity_poly.pdbx_strand_id
1 'polypeptide(L)'
;TYWCDSYGGYLEANLTQNYAISPIGNSVYSTNIPGIGIRLYREAENATNFSGYYPYRAATQRNTRYTLASGYFVVEIVKTAAQTGSGTLVPGRYSTYNASGYSAVPWLTSTVYGNAITIASSSCEIQGNINKVVQLPTVTKAGFKGVGSTQ
;
A
#
# COMPACT_ATOMS: atom_id res chain seq x y z
N THR A 1 28.49 3.85 -5.08
CA THR A 1 28.91 5.16 -5.63
C THR A 1 28.92 5.09 -7.14
N TYR A 2 28.42 6.10 -7.83
CA TYR A 2 28.34 6.18 -9.30
C TYR A 2 28.99 7.48 -9.76
N TRP A 3 29.71 7.40 -10.87
CA TRP A 3 30.35 8.54 -11.50
C TRP A 3 29.58 8.88 -12.78
N CYS A 4 29.05 10.10 -12.87
CA CYS A 4 28.44 10.59 -14.10
C CYS A 4 29.53 11.20 -14.98
N ASP A 5 29.57 10.80 -16.24
CA ASP A 5 30.48 11.37 -17.23
C ASP A 5 30.04 12.78 -17.68
N SER A 6 30.62 13.26 -18.77
CA SER A 6 30.31 14.56 -19.37
C SER A 6 28.88 14.70 -19.90
N TYR A 7 28.13 13.61 -20.04
CA TYR A 7 26.74 13.60 -20.51
C TYR A 7 25.72 13.67 -19.36
N GLY A 8 26.14 13.40 -18.12
CA GLY A 8 25.23 13.32 -16.97
C GLY A 8 24.46 12.01 -16.98
N GLY A 9 23.21 12.02 -16.51
CA GLY A 9 22.37 10.83 -16.48
C GLY A 9 21.17 10.98 -15.56
N TYR A 10 20.62 9.85 -15.13
CA TYR A 10 19.49 9.79 -14.21
C TYR A 10 19.73 8.74 -13.12
N LEU A 11 19.25 9.04 -11.92
CA LEU A 11 18.94 8.03 -10.92
C LEU A 11 17.44 7.72 -11.00
N GLU A 12 17.10 6.44 -11.02
CA GLU A 12 15.76 5.95 -11.26
C GLU A 12 15.25 5.19 -10.03
N ALA A 13 14.13 5.67 -9.51
CA ALA A 13 13.33 5.02 -8.50
C ALA A 13 12.20 4.27 -9.20
N ASN A 14 12.29 2.94 -9.22
CA ASN A 14 11.37 2.09 -9.96
C ASN A 14 10.61 1.15 -9.02
N LEU A 15 9.35 0.89 -9.36
CA LEU A 15 8.58 -0.20 -8.78
C LEU A 15 8.92 -1.49 -9.52
N THR A 16 9.01 -2.58 -8.77
CA THR A 16 9.33 -3.91 -9.35
C THR A 16 8.12 -4.82 -9.41
N GLN A 17 7.10 -4.54 -8.59
CA GLN A 17 5.81 -5.18 -8.71
C GLN A 17 5.04 -4.48 -9.83
N ASN A 18 4.56 -5.24 -10.82
CA ASN A 18 3.80 -4.74 -11.97
C ASN A 18 2.33 -4.43 -11.60
N TYR A 19 2.12 -3.82 -10.44
CA TYR A 19 0.80 -3.40 -10.03
C TYR A 19 0.34 -2.20 -10.85
N ALA A 20 -0.93 -2.19 -11.24
CA ALA A 20 -1.53 -1.04 -11.88
C ALA A 20 -1.68 0.12 -10.90
N ILE A 21 -1.64 1.35 -11.41
CA ILE A 21 -1.99 2.53 -10.62
C ILE A 21 -3.43 2.39 -10.10
N SER A 22 -3.63 2.74 -8.84
CA SER A 22 -4.93 2.72 -8.18
C SER A 22 -5.86 3.80 -8.76
N PRO A 23 -7.20 3.63 -8.71
CA PRO A 23 -8.15 4.65 -9.13
C PRO A 23 -7.99 6.02 -8.45
N ILE A 24 -7.41 6.06 -7.23
CA ILE A 24 -7.17 7.32 -6.51
C ILE A 24 -5.90 8.06 -6.97
N GLY A 25 -5.07 7.45 -7.83
CA GLY A 25 -3.85 8.07 -8.36
C GLY A 25 -2.79 8.39 -7.31
N ASN A 26 -2.06 9.49 -7.48
CA ASN A 26 -1.07 10.03 -6.54
C ASN A 26 0.03 9.03 -6.12
N SER A 27 0.58 8.32 -7.11
CA SER A 27 1.57 7.25 -6.91
C SER A 27 1.11 6.11 -6.00
N VAL A 28 -0.20 5.95 -5.81
CA VAL A 28 -0.78 4.78 -5.15
C VAL A 28 -0.99 3.69 -6.18
N TYR A 29 -0.42 2.52 -5.93
CA TYR A 29 -0.53 1.34 -6.78
C TYR A 29 -1.40 0.30 -6.11
N SER A 30 -2.25 -0.37 -6.88
CA SER A 30 -3.12 -1.43 -6.37
C SER A 30 -2.29 -2.59 -5.79
N THR A 31 -2.88 -3.39 -4.91
CA THR A 31 -2.25 -4.61 -4.39
C THR A 31 -3.07 -5.85 -4.72
N ASN A 32 -2.63 -7.02 -4.27
CA ASN A 32 -3.43 -8.25 -4.33
C ASN A 32 -4.63 -8.24 -3.38
N ILE A 33 -4.76 -7.23 -2.50
CA ILE A 33 -5.87 -7.11 -1.55
C ILE A 33 -6.85 -6.06 -2.08
N PRO A 34 -8.12 -6.43 -2.36
CA PRO A 34 -9.12 -5.50 -2.88
C PRO A 34 -9.28 -4.26 -2.00
N GLY A 35 -9.34 -3.07 -2.61
CA GLY A 35 -9.50 -1.81 -1.89
C GLY A 35 -8.27 -1.35 -1.08
N ILE A 36 -7.12 -2.03 -1.24
CA ILE A 36 -5.85 -1.65 -0.62
C ILE A 36 -4.83 -1.30 -1.70
N GLY A 37 -4.28 -0.10 -1.58
CA GLY A 37 -3.16 0.38 -2.37
C GLY A 37 -1.89 0.51 -1.53
N ILE A 38 -0.77 0.64 -2.21
CA ILE A 38 0.55 0.88 -1.63
C ILE A 38 1.22 2.03 -2.36
N ARG A 39 1.93 2.88 -1.64
CA ARG A 39 2.90 3.81 -2.23
C ARG A 39 4.17 3.87 -1.42
N LEU A 40 5.27 4.16 -2.09
CA LEU A 40 6.61 4.14 -1.52
C LEU A 40 7.22 5.51 -1.68
N TYR A 41 7.83 6.02 -0.62
CA TYR A 41 8.50 7.31 -0.60
C TYR A 41 9.90 7.17 -0.07
N ARG A 42 10.86 7.85 -0.68
CA ARG A 42 12.21 8.02 -0.14
C ARG A 42 12.44 9.48 0.20
N GLU A 43 12.95 9.72 1.39
CA GLU A 43 13.59 10.98 1.76
C GLU A 43 15.11 10.84 1.70
N ALA A 44 15.77 11.80 1.06
CA ALA A 44 17.21 11.93 0.97
C ALA A 44 17.63 13.21 1.71
N GLU A 45 18.21 13.03 2.90
CA GLU A 45 18.61 14.14 3.76
C GLU A 45 19.63 15.03 3.05
N ASN A 46 19.41 16.34 3.07
CA ASN A 46 20.23 17.35 2.36
C ASN A 46 20.35 17.13 0.83
N ALA A 47 19.48 16.31 0.25
CA ALA A 47 19.49 15.96 -1.16
C ALA A 47 18.06 15.85 -1.73
N THR A 48 17.22 16.84 -1.41
CA THR A 48 15.77 16.86 -1.70
C THR A 48 15.40 16.61 -3.16
N ASN A 49 16.26 16.97 -4.12
CA ASN A 49 16.08 16.67 -5.55
C ASN A 49 16.09 15.15 -5.86
N PHE A 50 16.49 14.32 -4.90
CA PHE A 50 16.51 12.86 -4.96
C PHE A 50 15.52 12.22 -3.97
N SER A 51 14.63 13.01 -3.37
CA SER A 51 13.48 12.54 -2.57
C SER A 51 12.24 12.44 -3.46
N GLY A 52 11.32 11.52 -3.17
CA GLY A 52 10.09 11.41 -3.93
C GLY A 52 9.31 10.11 -3.78
N TYR A 53 8.06 10.15 -4.26
CA TYR A 53 7.21 8.98 -4.41
C TYR A 53 7.61 8.19 -5.64
N TYR A 54 7.67 6.87 -5.50
CA TYR A 54 8.02 5.97 -6.59
C TYR A 54 6.82 5.82 -7.55
N PRO A 55 7.07 5.67 -8.87
CA PRO A 55 8.35 5.80 -9.54
C PRO A 55 8.70 7.25 -9.88
N TYR A 56 10.00 7.58 -9.88
CA TYR A 56 10.49 8.87 -10.36
C TYR A 56 11.91 8.74 -10.93
N ARG A 57 12.34 9.77 -11.68
CA ARG A 57 13.72 9.92 -12.15
C ARG A 57 14.28 11.27 -11.73
N ALA A 58 15.49 11.29 -11.24
CA ALA A 58 16.20 12.50 -10.85
C ALA A 58 17.44 12.68 -11.73
N ALA A 59 17.55 13.84 -12.37
CA ALA A 59 18.69 14.15 -13.23
C ALA A 59 19.97 14.30 -12.41
N THR A 60 21.08 13.74 -12.91
CA THR A 60 22.40 13.92 -12.31
C THR A 60 23.19 14.99 -13.05
N GLN A 61 24.09 15.64 -12.32
CA GLN A 61 25.02 16.61 -12.88
C GLN A 61 26.18 15.90 -13.59
N ARG A 62 26.70 16.56 -14.63
CA ARG A 62 27.88 16.12 -15.39
C ARG A 62 29.12 16.13 -14.51
N ASN A 63 30.02 15.18 -14.71
CA ASN A 63 31.30 15.08 -13.99
C ASN A 63 31.16 15.08 -12.45
N THR A 64 30.02 14.58 -11.94
CA THR A 64 29.71 14.54 -10.52
C THR A 64 29.65 13.10 -10.02
N ARG A 65 30.20 12.89 -8.82
CA ARG A 65 30.13 11.61 -8.10
C ARG A 65 28.92 11.59 -7.19
N TYR A 66 28.12 10.53 -7.29
CA TYR A 66 26.93 10.33 -6.47
C TYR A 66 27.09 9.11 -5.54
N THR A 67 26.69 9.29 -4.29
CA THR A 67 26.53 8.24 -3.28
C THR A 67 25.09 8.16 -2.83
N LEU A 68 24.70 7.04 -2.20
CA LEU A 68 23.40 6.94 -1.57
C LEU A 68 23.41 7.85 -0.32
N ALA A 69 22.60 8.90 -0.35
CA ALA A 69 22.41 9.79 0.80
C ALA A 69 21.63 9.07 1.91
N SER A 70 21.95 9.43 3.16
CA SER A 70 21.16 9.09 4.35
C SER A 70 19.74 9.66 4.25
N GLY A 71 18.84 9.15 5.08
CA GLY A 71 17.44 9.57 5.14
C GLY A 71 16.54 8.42 5.60
N TYR A 72 15.28 8.45 5.20
CA TYR A 72 14.31 7.42 5.56
C TYR A 72 13.49 6.97 4.34
N PHE A 73 12.90 5.79 4.47
CA PHE A 73 12.04 5.19 3.47
C PHE A 73 10.68 4.89 4.09
N VAL A 74 9.61 5.36 3.46
CA VAL A 74 8.24 5.21 3.96
C VAL A 74 7.47 4.27 3.06
N VAL A 75 6.79 3.32 3.68
CA VAL A 75 5.81 2.45 3.05
C VAL A 75 4.44 2.86 3.57
N GLU A 76 3.59 3.36 2.68
CA GLU A 76 2.22 3.74 3.04
C GLU A 76 1.23 2.72 2.48
N ILE A 77 0.38 2.20 3.37
CA ILE A 77 -0.75 1.36 3.01
C ILE A 77 -1.99 2.25 2.98
N VAL A 78 -2.65 2.31 1.82
CA VAL A 78 -3.70 3.29 1.55
C VAL A 78 -5.02 2.57 1.27
N LYS A 79 -6.09 2.99 1.94
CA LYS A 79 -7.45 2.54 1.62
C LYS A 79 -7.92 3.19 0.31
N THR A 80 -8.22 2.39 -0.71
CA THR A 80 -8.62 2.86 -2.05
C THR A 80 -10.10 2.65 -2.37
N ALA A 81 -10.83 1.92 -1.51
CA ALA A 81 -12.26 1.68 -1.65
C ALA A 81 -12.97 1.69 -0.29
N ALA A 82 -14.29 1.92 -0.26
CA ALA A 82 -15.09 1.94 0.96
C ALA A 82 -15.03 0.59 1.71
N GLN A 83 -15.11 -0.51 0.96
CA GLN A 83 -14.95 -1.88 1.42
C GLN A 83 -13.57 -2.40 1.01
N THR A 84 -12.85 -3.02 1.95
CA THR A 84 -11.51 -3.58 1.70
C THR A 84 -11.50 -5.08 1.98
N GLY A 85 -10.72 -5.82 1.19
CA GLY A 85 -10.42 -7.21 1.46
C GLY A 85 -9.47 -7.38 2.64
N SER A 86 -9.34 -8.63 3.07
CA SER A 86 -8.33 -9.08 4.03
C SER A 86 -7.31 -9.96 3.30
N GLY A 87 -6.09 -10.02 3.84
CA GLY A 87 -5.04 -10.87 3.30
C GLY A 87 -3.64 -10.34 3.60
N THR A 88 -2.64 -11.00 3.04
CA THR A 88 -1.24 -10.64 3.19
C THR A 88 -0.71 -10.13 1.86
N LEU A 89 0.12 -9.09 1.89
CA LEU A 89 0.80 -8.60 0.70
C LEU A 89 1.75 -9.66 0.14
N VAL A 90 1.86 -9.74 -1.18
CA VAL A 90 2.73 -10.72 -1.85
C VAL A 90 4.20 -10.51 -1.43
N PRO A 91 4.89 -11.53 -0.90
CA PRO A 91 6.32 -11.42 -0.59
C PRO A 91 7.13 -11.13 -1.86
N GLY A 92 8.18 -10.32 -1.73
CA GLY A 92 9.06 -10.02 -2.84
C GLY A 92 9.66 -8.63 -2.76
N ARG A 93 10.46 -8.28 -3.78
CA ARG A 93 11.00 -6.94 -3.94
C ARG A 93 9.90 -6.01 -4.45
N TYR A 94 9.80 -4.82 -3.88
CA TYR A 94 8.79 -3.82 -4.21
C TYR A 94 9.38 -2.64 -4.96
N SER A 95 10.61 -2.24 -4.64
CA SER A 95 11.30 -1.17 -5.36
C SER A 95 12.78 -1.41 -5.57
N THR A 96 13.31 -0.68 -6.54
CA THR A 96 14.75 -0.51 -6.79
C THR A 96 15.06 0.95 -7.00
N TYR A 97 16.22 1.39 -6.50
CA TYR A 97 16.83 2.67 -6.82
C TYR A 97 18.21 2.41 -7.44
N ASN A 98 18.43 2.85 -8.67
CA ASN A 98 19.67 2.61 -9.41
C ASN A 98 20.01 3.77 -10.35
N ALA A 99 21.22 3.77 -10.90
CA ALA A 99 21.56 4.64 -12.02
C ALA A 99 20.98 4.07 -13.32
N SER A 100 20.50 4.95 -14.19
CA SER A 100 19.98 4.56 -15.51
C SER A 100 21.03 3.76 -16.29
N GLY A 101 20.62 2.64 -16.88
CA GLY A 101 21.53 1.69 -17.55
C GLY A 101 22.24 0.68 -16.62
N TYR A 102 22.13 0.83 -15.29
CA TYR A 102 22.77 -0.05 -14.30
C TYR A 102 21.75 -0.76 -13.39
N SER A 103 20.66 -1.25 -13.98
CA SER A 103 19.56 -1.87 -13.22
C SER A 103 19.94 -3.14 -12.45
N ALA A 104 21.01 -3.83 -12.88
CA ALA A 104 21.52 -5.04 -12.25
C ALA A 104 22.19 -4.79 -10.88
N VAL A 105 22.57 -3.54 -10.56
CA VAL A 105 23.29 -3.20 -9.33
C VAL A 105 22.56 -2.08 -8.58
N PRO A 106 21.38 -2.38 -7.99
CA PRO A 106 20.61 -1.38 -7.28
C PRO A 106 21.34 -0.92 -6.02
N TRP A 107 21.22 0.37 -5.73
CA TRP A 107 21.79 1.01 -4.54
C TRP A 107 20.90 0.82 -3.32
N LEU A 108 19.59 0.84 -3.54
CA LEU A 108 18.59 0.64 -2.51
C LEU A 108 17.47 -0.22 -3.08
N THR A 109 17.00 -1.16 -2.29
CA THR A 109 15.84 -1.99 -2.61
C THR A 109 14.94 -2.08 -1.40
N SER A 110 13.63 -2.13 -1.62
CA SER A 110 12.66 -2.52 -0.59
C SER A 110 12.14 -3.92 -0.87
N THR A 111 12.10 -4.76 0.17
CA THR A 111 11.65 -6.16 0.06
C THR A 111 10.75 -6.49 1.22
N VAL A 112 9.59 -7.08 0.92
CA VAL A 112 8.68 -7.65 1.91
C VAL A 112 8.98 -9.14 2.00
N TYR A 113 9.29 -9.63 3.19
CA TYR A 113 9.61 -11.03 3.44
C TYR A 113 8.45 -11.77 4.11
N GLY A 114 8.13 -12.97 3.64
CA GLY A 114 7.08 -13.82 4.22
C GLY A 114 5.76 -13.05 4.43
N ASN A 115 5.09 -13.28 5.56
CA ASN A 115 3.81 -12.65 5.86
C ASN A 115 3.93 -11.31 6.61
N ALA A 116 4.94 -10.50 6.29
CA ALA A 116 5.29 -9.31 7.07
C ALA A 116 4.19 -8.23 7.12
N ILE A 117 3.37 -8.09 6.07
CA ILE A 117 2.29 -7.10 6.03
C ILE A 117 0.96 -7.83 5.82
N THR A 118 0.17 -7.91 6.88
CA THR A 118 -1.16 -8.54 6.88
C THR A 118 -2.22 -7.49 7.18
N ILE A 119 -3.23 -7.44 6.31
CA ILE A 119 -4.40 -6.57 6.42
C ILE A 119 -5.57 -7.43 6.88
N ALA A 120 -6.15 -7.04 8.01
CA ALA A 120 -7.39 -7.59 8.52
C ALA A 120 -8.47 -6.51 8.45
N SER A 121 -9.38 -6.63 7.48
CA SER A 121 -10.55 -5.77 7.35
C SER A 121 -11.73 -6.39 8.10
N SER A 122 -12.36 -5.61 8.97
CA SER A 122 -13.62 -5.97 9.60
C SER A 122 -14.74 -5.86 8.56
N SER A 123 -15.47 -6.95 8.31
CA SER A 123 -16.45 -7.03 7.22
C SER A 123 -17.84 -6.51 7.55
N CYS A 124 -18.15 -6.16 8.80
CA CYS A 124 -19.46 -5.60 9.18
C CYS A 124 -19.33 -4.66 10.38
N GLU A 125 -19.81 -3.44 10.23
CA GLU A 125 -20.19 -2.58 11.35
C GLU A 125 -21.72 -2.40 11.27
N ILE A 126 -22.43 -2.60 12.38
CA ILE A 126 -23.88 -2.36 12.43
C ILE A 126 -24.08 -0.84 12.42
N GLN A 127 -24.30 -0.28 11.24
CA GLN A 127 -24.56 1.15 11.05
C GLN A 127 -26.07 1.43 11.26
N GLY A 128 -26.42 1.93 12.45
CA GLY A 128 -27.79 2.36 12.79
C GLY A 128 -28.77 1.24 13.14
N ASN A 129 -29.87 1.58 13.83
CA ASN A 129 -30.84 0.62 14.40
C ASN A 129 -30.24 -0.42 15.37
N ILE A 130 -29.23 -0.04 16.16
CA ILE A 130 -28.75 -0.84 17.31
C ILE A 130 -29.91 -1.20 18.26
N ASN A 131 -30.84 -0.27 18.45
CA ASN A 131 -32.07 -0.52 19.17
C ASN A 131 -33.17 -0.89 18.15
N LYS A 132 -33.44 -2.18 18.01
CA LYS A 132 -34.58 -2.70 17.25
C LYS A 132 -35.72 -3.06 18.21
N VAL A 133 -36.84 -2.32 18.11
CA VAL A 133 -38.08 -2.73 18.77
C VAL A 133 -38.65 -3.90 17.97
N VAL A 134 -38.60 -5.10 18.56
CA VAL A 134 -39.29 -6.27 18.03
C VAL A 134 -40.68 -6.30 18.64
N GLN A 135 -41.67 -5.82 17.88
CA GLN A 135 -43.06 -5.89 18.31
C GLN A 135 -43.57 -7.32 18.08
N LEU A 136 -43.76 -8.05 19.17
CA LEU A 136 -44.44 -9.34 19.10
C LEU A 136 -45.95 -9.09 18.94
N PRO A 137 -46.65 -9.88 18.11
CA PRO A 137 -48.09 -9.78 17.96
C PRO A 137 -48.80 -10.12 19.27
N THR A 138 -49.99 -9.56 19.48
CA THR A 138 -50.85 -9.96 20.59
C THR A 138 -51.33 -11.38 20.35
N VAL A 139 -51.03 -12.27 21.30
CA VAL A 139 -51.37 -13.68 21.24
C VAL A 139 -52.40 -14.03 22.31
N THR A 140 -53.26 -15.01 22.03
CA THR A 140 -54.22 -15.51 23.02
C THR A 140 -53.63 -16.68 23.80
N LYS A 141 -54.00 -16.81 25.08
CA LYS A 141 -53.55 -17.91 25.95
C LYS A 141 -53.86 -19.29 25.36
N ALA A 142 -55.00 -19.43 24.66
CA ALA A 142 -55.43 -20.67 24.04
C ALA A 142 -54.53 -21.14 22.88
N GLY A 143 -53.73 -20.25 22.31
CA GLY A 143 -52.79 -20.58 21.24
C GLY A 143 -51.49 -21.22 21.73
N PHE A 144 -51.17 -21.14 23.02
CA PHE A 144 -50.08 -21.92 23.62
C PHE A 144 -50.60 -23.30 24.05
N LYS A 145 -50.14 -24.37 23.39
CA LYS A 145 -50.67 -25.74 23.54
C LYS A 145 -49.88 -26.61 24.52
N GLY A 146 -48.81 -26.10 25.12
CA GLY A 146 -47.99 -26.81 26.09
C GLY A 146 -46.62 -26.17 26.28
N VAL A 147 -45.81 -26.73 27.17
CA VAL A 147 -44.43 -26.28 27.38
C VAL A 147 -43.65 -26.42 26.07
N GLY A 148 -43.06 -25.32 25.60
CA GLY A 148 -42.29 -25.27 24.35
C GLY A 148 -43.06 -24.80 23.10
N SER A 149 -44.37 -24.52 23.19
CA SER A 149 -45.12 -23.99 22.03
C SER A 149 -44.84 -22.51 21.78
N THR A 150 -44.74 -22.12 20.50
CA THR A 150 -44.58 -20.73 20.02
C THR A 150 -45.80 -20.30 19.19
N GLN A 151 -46.04 -18.99 19.07
CA GLN A 151 -47.03 -18.37 18.18
C GLN A 151 -46.39 -17.28 17.36
#